data_AF-A0AAW5YAL6-F1
#
_entry.id   AF-A0AAW5YAL6-F1
#
_cell.length_a   1.000
_cell.length_b   1.000
_cell.length_c   1.000
_cell.angle_alpha   90.00
_cell.angle_beta   90.00
_cell.angle_gamma   90.00
#
_symmetry.space_group_name_H-M   'P 1'
#
loop_
_entity.id
_entity.type
_entity.pdbx_description
1 polymer ?
#
loop_
_entity_poly.entity_id
_entity_poly.type
_entity_poly.pdbx_seq_one_letter_code
_entity_poly.pdbx_strand_id
1 'polypeptide(L)'
;MKDWEYNELFHAIREAYEELLDEERGYRYAIAKLADEFDNLGKIEDVIVDTAIGEIAIDHHMVFVGRIKGITKRLSMFNLQEAEGELTVEEIKDLLGRINNVIEGLKNVKVAYKSSIE
;
A
#
# COMPACT_ATOMS: atom_id res chain seq x y z
N MET A 1 -4.68 -5.66 -15.57
CA MET A 1 -4.88 -4.27 -15.13
C MET A 1 -5.28 -3.40 -16.30
N LYS A 2 -6.25 -2.51 -16.07
CA LYS A 2 -6.96 -1.83 -17.16
C LYS A 2 -6.28 -0.53 -17.61
N ASP A 3 -5.77 0.22 -16.64
CA ASP A 3 -5.28 1.59 -16.84
C ASP A 3 -3.83 1.76 -16.35
N TRP A 4 -3.20 0.69 -15.85
CA TRP A 4 -1.88 0.71 -15.23
C TRP A 4 -1.06 -0.53 -15.60
N GLU A 5 0.26 -0.38 -15.73
CA GLU A 5 1.20 -1.50 -15.66
C GLU A 5 1.63 -1.78 -14.20
N TYR A 6 2.03 -3.04 -13.91
CA TYR A 6 2.38 -3.47 -12.55
C TYR A 6 3.43 -2.57 -11.89
N ASN A 7 4.56 -2.38 -12.58
CA ASN A 7 5.66 -1.56 -12.06
C ASN A 7 5.35 -0.05 -12.12
N GLU A 8 4.54 0.38 -13.08
CA GLU A 8 4.12 1.77 -13.23
C GLU A 8 3.33 2.23 -12.01
N LEU A 9 2.37 1.42 -11.54
CA LEU A 9 1.57 1.76 -10.37
C LEU A 9 2.42 1.87 -9.09
N PHE A 10 3.39 0.98 -8.91
CA PHE A 10 4.34 1.09 -7.80
C PHE A 10 5.22 2.34 -7.89
N HIS A 11 5.64 2.71 -9.09
CA HIS A 11 6.44 3.93 -9.30
C HIS A 11 5.62 5.18 -9.01
N ALA A 12 4.40 5.27 -9.56
CA ALA A 12 3.49 6.40 -9.38
C ALA A 12 3.17 6.64 -7.90
N ILE A 13 2.93 5.59 -7.10
CA ILE A 13 2.67 5.73 -5.67
C ILE A 13 3.90 6.25 -4.92
N ARG A 14 5.11 5.81 -5.29
CA ARG A 14 6.36 6.29 -4.67
C ARG A 14 6.66 7.73 -5.04
N GLU A 15 6.48 8.10 -6.30
CA GLU A 15 6.64 9.48 -6.76
C GLU A 15 5.66 10.41 -6.05
N ALA A 16 4.38 10.07 -6.03
CA ALA A 16 3.36 10.82 -5.28
C ALA A 16 3.70 10.90 -3.78
N TYR A 17 4.25 9.83 -3.19
CA TYR A 17 4.67 9.86 -1.80
C TYR A 17 5.79 10.88 -1.54
N GLU A 18 6.81 10.91 -2.39
CA GLU A 18 7.93 11.83 -2.30
C GLU A 18 7.46 13.28 -2.47
N GLU A 19 6.60 13.56 -3.45
CA GLU A 19 5.98 14.88 -3.64
C GLU A 19 5.18 15.33 -2.41
N LEU A 20 4.40 14.41 -1.79
CA LEU A 20 3.64 14.71 -0.58
C LEU A 20 4.52 14.95 0.65
N LEU A 21 5.74 14.40 0.68
CA LEU A 21 6.70 14.70 1.75
C LEU A 21 7.27 16.11 1.62
N ASP A 22 7.42 16.62 0.39
CA ASP A 22 7.88 17.99 0.12
C ASP A 22 6.84 19.06 0.55
N GLU A 23 5.58 18.68 0.79
CA GLU A 23 4.58 19.58 1.37
C GLU A 23 4.78 19.88 2.87
N GLU A 24 5.75 19.24 3.54
CA GLU A 24 6.08 19.40 4.97
C GLU A 24 4.90 19.12 5.95
N ARG A 25 3.85 18.42 5.50
CA ARG A 25 2.70 18.00 6.33
C ARG A 25 2.92 16.70 7.10
N GLY A 26 4.05 16.03 6.85
CA GLY A 26 4.50 14.81 7.51
C GLY A 26 3.93 13.52 6.90
N TYR A 27 4.67 12.42 7.11
CA TYR A 27 4.40 11.12 6.48
C TYR A 27 3.00 10.54 6.75
N ARG A 28 2.37 10.88 7.90
CA ARG A 28 1.00 10.43 8.20
C ARG A 28 -0.03 11.04 7.26
N TYR A 29 0.15 12.32 6.94
CA TYR A 29 -0.67 13.01 5.95
C TYR A 29 -0.44 12.40 4.57
N ALA A 30 0.82 12.22 4.18
CA ALA A 30 1.17 11.63 2.87
C ALA A 30 0.56 10.23 2.67
N ILE A 31 0.68 9.31 3.65
CA ILE A 31 0.06 7.98 3.59
C ILE A 31 -1.47 8.05 3.49
N ALA A 32 -2.11 8.99 4.19
CA ALA A 32 -3.56 9.16 4.12
C ALA A 32 -3.99 9.70 2.75
N LYS A 33 -3.20 10.61 2.16
CA LYS A 33 -3.48 11.19 0.85
C LYS A 33 -3.30 10.17 -0.28
N LEU A 34 -2.24 9.36 -0.23
CA LEU A 34 -2.05 8.23 -1.17
C LEU A 34 -3.23 7.26 -1.13
N ALA A 35 -3.72 6.93 0.07
CA ALA A 35 -4.86 6.04 0.24
C ALA A 35 -6.17 6.61 -0.33
N ASP A 36 -6.30 7.93 -0.41
CA ASP A 36 -7.46 8.64 -0.99
C ASP A 36 -7.33 8.79 -2.51
N GLU A 37 -6.13 9.10 -3.00
CA GLU A 37 -5.84 9.32 -4.42
C GLU A 37 -5.86 8.05 -5.26
N PHE A 38 -5.39 6.94 -4.70
CA PHE A 38 -5.30 5.65 -5.38
C PHE A 38 -6.40 4.67 -4.94
N ASP A 39 -7.56 5.17 -4.50
CA ASP A 39 -8.69 4.34 -4.07
C ASP A 39 -9.56 3.86 -5.25
N ASN A 40 -10.07 2.63 -5.15
CA ASN A 40 -10.98 1.99 -6.11
C ASN A 40 -10.49 1.94 -7.57
N LEU A 41 -9.21 1.65 -7.78
CA LEU A 41 -8.62 1.54 -9.13
C LEU A 41 -8.96 0.22 -9.82
N GLY A 42 -9.26 -0.81 -9.03
CA GLY A 42 -9.54 -2.15 -9.52
C GLY A 42 -9.15 -3.19 -8.47
N LYS A 43 -9.59 -4.43 -8.64
CA LYS A 43 -9.34 -5.45 -7.61
C LYS A 43 -7.85 -5.71 -7.38
N ILE A 44 -7.09 -5.83 -8.47
CA ILE A 44 -5.65 -6.12 -8.42
C ILE A 44 -4.86 -4.85 -8.16
N GLU A 45 -5.26 -3.74 -8.79
CA GLU A 45 -4.69 -2.43 -8.55
C GLU A 45 -4.79 -2.02 -7.08
N ASP A 46 -5.95 -2.20 -6.43
CA ASP A 46 -6.12 -1.90 -5.01
C ASP A 46 -5.21 -2.75 -4.09
N VAL A 47 -4.91 -4.00 -4.49
CA VAL A 47 -3.97 -4.86 -3.76
C VAL A 47 -2.54 -4.35 -3.92
N ILE A 48 -2.17 -3.92 -5.12
CA ILE A 48 -0.87 -3.30 -5.41
C ILE A 48 -0.73 -1.99 -4.62
N VAL A 49 -1.76 -1.15 -4.59
CA VAL A 49 -1.81 0.09 -3.82
C VAL A 49 -1.59 -0.16 -2.33
N ASP A 50 -2.38 -1.07 -1.74
CA ASP A 50 -2.24 -1.41 -0.32
C ASP A 50 -0.87 -2.06 -0.02
N THR A 51 -0.28 -2.78 -0.98
CA THR A 51 1.09 -3.31 -0.86
C THR A 51 2.12 -2.17 -0.86
N ALA A 52 2.04 -1.24 -1.80
CA ALA A 52 2.96 -0.10 -1.91
C ALA A 52 2.90 0.81 -0.67
N ILE A 53 1.69 1.17 -0.25
CA ILE A 53 1.47 1.97 0.97
C ILE A 53 1.94 1.19 2.21
N GLY A 54 1.74 -0.14 2.21
CA GLY A 54 2.23 -1.02 3.26
C GLY A 54 3.75 -1.01 3.39
N GLU A 55 4.48 -1.03 2.28
CA GLU A 55 5.94 -0.91 2.25
C GLU A 55 6.42 0.43 2.80
N ILE A 56 5.77 1.53 2.41
CA ILE A 56 6.07 2.84 3.00
C ILE A 56 5.81 2.82 4.51
N ALA A 57 4.68 2.26 4.92
CA ALA A 57 4.27 2.23 6.32
C ALA A 57 5.23 1.45 7.24
N ILE A 58 5.85 0.36 6.77
CA ILE A 58 6.78 -0.44 7.59
C ILE A 58 8.10 0.32 7.89
N ASP A 59 8.49 1.27 7.04
CA ASP A 59 9.69 2.09 7.22
C ASP A 59 9.48 3.25 8.20
N HIS A 60 8.24 3.49 8.65
CA HIS A 60 7.91 4.56 9.60
C HIS A 60 7.78 4.09 11.04
N HIS A 61 8.27 4.94 11.95
CA HIS A 61 8.30 4.66 13.38
C HIS A 61 6.92 4.44 14.03
N MET A 62 5.84 4.98 13.43
CA MET A 62 4.49 4.88 13.96
C MET A 62 3.42 5.10 12.88
N VAL A 63 2.46 4.19 12.75
CA VAL A 63 1.40 4.26 11.72
C VAL A 63 0.01 4.15 12.36
N PHE A 64 -1.00 4.79 11.76
CA PHE A 64 -2.36 4.74 12.26
C PHE A 64 -2.95 3.33 12.20
N VAL A 65 -3.54 2.86 13.32
CA VAL A 65 -4.05 1.49 13.45
C VAL A 65 -5.14 1.15 12.42
N GLY A 66 -5.95 2.13 12.02
CA GLY A 66 -6.96 1.94 10.98
C GLY A 66 -6.34 1.60 9.62
N ARG A 67 -5.23 2.26 9.27
CA ARG A 67 -4.51 2.01 8.02
C ARG A 67 -3.89 0.62 8.01
N ILE A 68 -3.25 0.23 9.12
CA ILE A 68 -2.68 -1.12 9.29
C ILE A 68 -3.78 -2.18 9.11
N LYS A 69 -4.89 -2.06 9.84
CA LYS A 69 -6.01 -3.02 9.75
C LYS A 69 -6.59 -3.11 8.34
N GLY A 70 -6.74 -1.98 7.64
CA GLY A 70 -7.23 -1.92 6.27
C GLY A 70 -6.32 -2.70 5.31
N ILE A 71 -5.02 -2.36 5.30
CA ILE A 71 -4.00 -3.01 4.47
C ILE A 71 -3.95 -4.51 4.77
N THR A 72 -3.75 -4.88 6.04
CA THR A 72 -3.61 -6.29 6.42
C THR A 72 -4.86 -7.08 6.04
N LYS A 73 -6.07 -6.52 6.19
CA LYS A 73 -7.31 -7.20 5.81
C LYS A 73 -7.36 -7.47 4.31
N ARG A 74 -7.12 -6.46 3.46
CA ARG A 74 -7.17 -6.62 1.99
C ARG A 74 -6.12 -7.60 1.52
N LEU A 75 -4.87 -7.42 1.95
CA LEU A 75 -3.75 -8.26 1.54
C LEU A 75 -3.91 -9.72 2.00
N SER A 76 -4.46 -9.96 3.19
CA SER A 76 -4.74 -11.34 3.67
C SER A 76 -5.86 -12.05 2.91
N MET A 77 -6.68 -11.30 2.17
CA MET A 77 -7.75 -11.83 1.32
C MET A 77 -7.32 -11.99 -0.14
N PHE A 78 -6.07 -11.65 -0.48
CA PHE A 78 -5.58 -11.74 -1.85
C PHE A 78 -5.70 -13.17 -2.40
N ASN A 79 -6.42 -13.30 -3.50
CA ASN A 79 -6.61 -14.56 -4.20
C ASN A 79 -5.80 -14.57 -5.50
N LEU A 80 -4.87 -15.51 -5.60
CA LEU A 80 -4.04 -15.75 -6.77
C LEU A 80 -4.84 -15.87 -8.07
N GLN A 81 -6.00 -16.54 -8.03
CA GLN A 81 -6.83 -16.73 -9.22
C GLN A 81 -7.40 -15.42 -9.77
N GLU A 82 -7.57 -14.40 -8.92
CA GLU A 82 -8.03 -13.09 -9.37
C GLU A 82 -6.92 -12.31 -10.08
N ALA A 83 -5.65 -12.63 -9.81
CA ALA A 83 -4.50 -12.02 -10.49
C ALA A 83 -4.15 -12.72 -11.82
N GLU A 84 -4.61 -13.96 -12.02
CA GLU A 84 -4.42 -14.70 -13.26
C GLU A 84 -5.13 -13.99 -14.43
N GLY A 85 -4.36 -13.62 -15.45
CA GLY A 85 -4.86 -12.87 -16.61
C GLY A 85 -4.78 -11.35 -16.46
N GLU A 86 -4.51 -10.85 -15.25
CA GLU A 86 -4.23 -9.44 -14.98
C GLU A 86 -2.73 -9.15 -14.87
N LEU A 87 -1.98 -10.10 -14.34
CA LEU A 87 -0.55 -10.05 -14.10
C LEU A 87 0.16 -11.27 -14.72
N THR A 88 1.43 -11.10 -15.05
CA THR A 88 2.30 -12.21 -15.43
C THR A 88 2.66 -13.08 -14.23
N VAL A 89 3.12 -14.31 -14.48
CA VAL A 89 3.56 -15.24 -13.42
C VAL A 89 4.70 -14.64 -12.57
N GLU A 90 5.59 -13.86 -13.20
CA GLU A 90 6.71 -13.21 -12.52
C GLU A 90 6.22 -12.09 -11.59
N GLU A 91 5.32 -11.23 -12.07
CA GLU A 91 4.72 -10.15 -11.28
C GLU A 91 3.88 -10.69 -10.13
N ILE A 92 3.12 -11.77 -10.33
CA ILE A 92 2.38 -12.45 -9.27
C ILE A 92 3.31 -12.93 -8.17
N LYS A 93 4.43 -13.57 -8.56
CA LYS A 93 5.42 -14.09 -7.61
C LYS A 93 6.08 -12.96 -6.82
N ASP A 94 6.41 -11.86 -7.49
CA ASP A 94 6.94 -10.66 -6.86
C ASP A 94 5.93 -10.05 -5.88
N LEU A 95 4.69 -9.83 -6.32
CA LEU A 95 3.61 -9.26 -5.52
C LEU A 95 3.35 -10.09 -4.25
N LEU A 96 3.32 -11.42 -4.36
CA LEU A 96 3.19 -12.31 -3.20
C LEU A 96 4.34 -12.14 -2.20
N GLY A 97 5.57 -12.00 -2.68
CA GLY A 97 6.73 -11.75 -1.83
C GLY A 97 6.56 -10.44 -1.06
N ARG A 98 6.14 -9.39 -1.76
CA ARG A 98 5.93 -8.05 -1.19
C ARG A 98 4.77 -8.03 -0.19
N ILE A 99 3.65 -8.65 -0.51
CA ILE A 99 2.50 -8.83 0.39
C ILE A 99 2.92 -9.49 1.71
N ASN A 100 3.66 -10.58 1.64
CA ASN A 100 4.11 -11.29 2.83
C ASN A 100 5.05 -10.41 3.68
N ASN A 101 5.98 -9.70 3.04
CA ASN A 101 6.87 -8.77 3.73
C ASN A 101 6.10 -7.64 4.42
N VAL A 102 5.09 -7.07 3.75
CA VAL A 102 4.22 -6.04 4.34
C VAL A 102 3.44 -6.59 5.52
N ILE A 103 2.79 -7.74 5.39
CA ILE A 103 2.00 -8.34 6.47
C ILE A 103 2.88 -8.62 7.69
N GLU A 104 4.07 -9.21 7.52
CA GLU A 104 4.99 -9.46 8.63
C GLU A 104 5.57 -8.17 9.22
N GLY A 105 5.96 -7.22 8.38
CA GLY A 105 6.50 -5.93 8.81
C GLY A 105 5.49 -5.14 9.65
N LEU A 106 4.24 -5.05 9.21
CA LEU A 106 3.19 -4.31 9.89
C LEU A 106 2.85 -4.85 11.29
N LYS A 107 3.13 -6.12 11.59
CA LYS A 107 2.97 -6.68 12.95
C LYS A 107 3.92 -6.03 13.97
N ASN A 108 5.05 -5.51 13.50
CA ASN A 108 6.12 -4.97 14.35
C ASN A 108 6.11 -3.44 14.45
N VAL A 109 5.30 -2.76 13.63
CA VAL A 109 5.19 -1.30 13.61
C VAL A 109 4.47 -0.79 14.87
N LYS A 110 4.95 0.30 15.46
CA LYS A 110 4.22 0.95 16.56
C LYS A 110 2.94 1.58 16.04
N VAL A 111 1.83 1.41 16.76
CA VAL A 111 0.51 1.83 16.29
C VAL A 111 0.03 3.10 17.00
N ALA A 112 -0.50 4.05 16.23
CA ALA A 112 -1.24 5.20 16.74
C ALA A 112 -2.74 4.87 16.76
N TYR A 113 -3.39 5.04 17.92
CA TYR A 113 -4.83 4.78 18.10
C TYR A 113 -5.71 6.00 17.85
N LYS A 114 -5.14 7.20 17.95
CA LYS A 114 -5.82 8.46 17.60
C LYS A 114 -5.18 9.01 16.34
N SER A 115 -6.00 9.37 15.36
CA SER A 115 -5.63 10.32 14.31
C SER A 115 -5.61 11.70 14.97
N SER A 116 -4.65 11.95 15.85
CA SER A 116 -4.46 13.30 16.38
C SER A 116 -3.91 14.14 15.24
N ILE A 117 -4.81 14.65 14.42
CA ILE A 117 -4.65 15.95 13.77
C ILE A 117 -4.92 16.92 14.92
N GLU A 118 -3.86 17.42 15.55
CA GLU A 118 -3.89 18.71 16.24
C GLU A 118 -3.18 19.72 15.35
#